data_AF-A0A117JIQ2-F1
#
_entry.id   AF-A0A117JIQ2-F1
#
_cell.length_a   1.000
_cell.length_b   1.000
_cell.length_c   1.000
_cell.angle_alpha   90.00
_cell.angle_beta   90.00
_cell.angle_gamma   90.00
#
_symmetry.space_group_name_H-M   'P 1'
#
loop_
_entity.id
_entity.type
_entity.pdbx_description
1 polymer ?
#
loop_
_entity_poly.entity_id
_entity_poly.type
_entity_poly.pdbx_seq_one_letter_code
_entity_poly.pdbx_strand_id
1 'polypeptide(L)'
;MTSFATQSATSAPSAFAACLDAPPPRGLREEADAMSFDTFLAEYAPTSGPVRLGNWSCADGSRPAHRLGPRNYQATLAIGDRICTTTAAAPGPVAALTSMLYDRGISVEMTAFHQVRAGERTATFIRGSDGLNSEWAMGLSEDATQSALSAVIACANRLLVAS
;
A
#
# COMPACT_ATOMS: atom_id res chain seq x y z
N MET A 1 -10.00 -37.47 35.54
CA MET A 1 -9.26 -36.71 34.50
C MET A 1 -10.25 -36.36 33.41
N THR A 2 -10.85 -35.17 33.46
CA THR A 2 -11.70 -34.62 32.40
C THR A 2 -10.80 -33.80 31.48
N SER A 3 -10.64 -34.26 30.24
CA SER A 3 -9.86 -33.58 29.20
C SER A 3 -10.74 -32.55 28.51
N PHE A 4 -10.31 -31.29 28.46
CA PHE A 4 -10.95 -30.24 27.67
C PHE A 4 -10.42 -30.30 26.24
N ALA A 5 -11.28 -30.68 25.30
CA ALA A 5 -10.99 -30.51 23.88
C ALA A 5 -11.18 -29.02 23.52
N THR A 6 -10.10 -28.34 23.17
CA THR A 6 -10.16 -27.00 22.57
C THR A 6 -10.78 -27.14 21.18
N GLN A 7 -12.06 -26.79 21.05
CA GLN A 7 -12.70 -26.64 19.74
C GLN A 7 -12.09 -25.40 19.08
N SER A 8 -11.25 -25.63 18.07
CA SER A 8 -10.93 -24.60 17.08
C SER A 8 -12.20 -24.26 16.32
N ALA A 9 -12.88 -23.20 16.73
CA ALA A 9 -13.98 -22.63 15.97
C ALA A 9 -13.37 -21.98 14.70
N THR A 10 -13.49 -22.67 13.57
CA THR A 10 -13.23 -22.06 12.26
C THR A 10 -14.36 -21.07 12.00
N SER A 11 -14.18 -19.81 12.42
CA SER A 11 -15.10 -18.73 12.09
C SER A 11 -15.18 -18.58 10.57
N ALA A 12 -16.39 -18.38 10.05
CA ALA A 12 -16.57 -18.08 8.64
C ALA A 12 -15.77 -16.80 8.30
N PRO A 13 -15.11 -16.74 7.14
CA PRO A 13 -14.39 -15.55 6.74
C PRO A 13 -15.34 -14.35 6.68
N SER A 14 -14.88 -13.19 7.15
CA SER A 14 -15.60 -11.93 7.00
C SER A 14 -15.87 -11.61 5.52
N ALA A 15 -16.86 -10.75 5.26
CA ALA A 15 -17.16 -10.30 3.91
C ALA A 15 -15.92 -9.69 3.21
N PHE A 16 -15.06 -9.03 3.98
CA PHE A 16 -13.75 -8.57 3.51
C PHE A 16 -12.82 -9.73 3.13
N ALA A 17 -12.61 -10.70 4.04
CA ALA A 17 -11.69 -11.80 3.80
C ALA A 17 -12.11 -12.68 2.61
N ALA A 18 -13.42 -12.76 2.33
CA ALA A 18 -13.95 -13.46 1.16
C ALA A 18 -13.59 -12.78 -0.18
N CYS A 19 -13.21 -11.49 -0.18
CA CYS A 19 -12.77 -10.77 -1.37
C CYS A 19 -11.29 -10.97 -1.71
N LEU A 20 -10.51 -11.60 -0.82
CA LEU A 20 -9.08 -11.83 -1.00
C LEU A 20 -8.78 -13.32 -1.19
N ASP A 21 -7.80 -13.63 -2.03
CA ASP A 21 -7.36 -15.00 -2.28
C ASP A 21 -6.43 -15.52 -1.15
N ALA A 22 -6.12 -14.67 -0.17
CA ALA A 22 -5.35 -15.00 1.02
C ALA A 22 -5.79 -14.14 2.21
N PRO A 23 -5.59 -14.61 3.47
CA PRO A 23 -5.96 -13.85 4.65
C PRO A 23 -5.24 -12.48 4.73
N PRO A 24 -5.88 -11.43 5.27
CA PRO A 24 -5.20 -10.15 5.48
C PRO A 24 -4.00 -10.27 6.44
N PRO A 25 -3.07 -9.29 6.38
CA PRO A 25 -1.97 -9.18 7.33
C PRO A 25 -2.48 -9.22 8.77
N ARG A 26 -1.72 -9.84 9.67
CA ARG A 26 -2.16 -10.05 11.07
C ARG A 26 -2.63 -8.77 11.76
N GLY A 27 -1.94 -7.66 11.54
CA GLY A 27 -2.26 -6.36 12.13
C GLY A 27 -3.46 -5.64 11.52
N LEU A 28 -4.21 -6.28 10.62
CA LEU A 28 -5.44 -5.75 10.01
C LEU A 28 -6.62 -6.72 10.16
N ARG A 29 -6.44 -7.87 10.80
CA ARG A 29 -7.46 -8.93 10.83
C ARG A 29 -8.68 -8.54 11.65
N GLU A 30 -8.47 -7.92 12.81
CA GLU A 30 -9.57 -7.51 13.69
C GLU A 30 -10.45 -6.46 12.99
N GLU A 31 -9.84 -5.47 12.35
CA GLU A 31 -10.53 -4.42 11.60
C GLU A 31 -11.19 -4.96 10.33
N ALA A 32 -10.50 -5.85 9.60
CA ALA A 32 -11.07 -6.53 8.43
C ALA A 32 -12.30 -7.37 8.79
N ASP A 33 -12.29 -8.03 9.96
CA ASP A 33 -13.43 -8.84 10.41
C ASP A 33 -14.61 -8.00 10.91
N ALA A 34 -14.34 -6.79 11.40
CA ALA A 34 -15.36 -5.86 11.88
C ALA A 34 -16.07 -5.07 10.76
N MET A 35 -15.55 -5.10 9.53
CA MET A 35 -15.97 -4.20 8.45
C MET A 35 -16.39 -4.91 7.16
N SER A 36 -17.22 -4.23 6.36
CA SER A 36 -17.43 -4.62 4.96
C SER A 36 -16.20 -4.29 4.11
N PHE A 37 -16.07 -4.92 2.94
CA PHE A 37 -14.97 -4.63 2.01
C PHE A 37 -14.93 -3.16 1.58
N ASP A 38 -16.08 -2.57 1.25
CA ASP A 38 -16.17 -1.18 0.83
C ASP A 38 -15.82 -0.19 1.96
N THR A 39 -16.25 -0.49 3.20
CA THR A 39 -15.88 0.31 4.37
C THR A 39 -14.38 0.26 4.62
N PHE A 40 -13.78 -0.93 4.51
CA PHE A 40 -12.34 -1.08 4.66
C PHE A 40 -11.58 -0.33 3.57
N LEU A 41 -12.03 -0.38 2.32
CA LEU A 41 -11.42 0.38 1.22
C LEU A 41 -11.51 1.88 1.44
N ALA A 42 -12.66 2.39 1.90
CA ALA A 42 -12.82 3.81 2.19
C ALA A 42 -11.86 4.29 3.28
N GLU A 43 -11.58 3.45 4.29
CA GLU A 43 -10.69 3.75 5.40
C GLU A 43 -9.21 3.62 5.01
N TYR A 44 -8.81 2.49 4.43
CA TYR A 44 -7.40 2.14 4.24
C TYR A 44 -6.86 2.48 2.85
N ALA A 45 -7.70 2.76 1.86
CA ALA A 45 -7.29 3.17 0.52
C ALA A 45 -7.80 4.58 0.13
N PRO A 46 -7.62 5.62 0.97
CA PRO A 46 -8.09 6.95 0.65
C PRO A 46 -7.45 7.46 -0.64
N THR A 47 -8.30 7.82 -1.59
CA THR A 47 -7.90 8.45 -2.87
C THR A 47 -7.89 9.98 -2.78
N SER A 48 -8.48 10.53 -1.72
CA SER A 48 -8.40 11.93 -1.34
C SER A 48 -7.26 12.15 -0.35
N GLY A 49 -6.62 13.31 -0.45
CA GLY A 49 -5.54 13.69 0.45
C GLY A 49 -4.64 14.78 -0.12
N PRO A 50 -3.76 15.35 0.72
CA PRO A 50 -2.80 16.36 0.29
C PRO A 50 -1.80 15.80 -0.74
N VAL A 51 -1.49 14.50 -0.70
CA VAL A 51 -0.60 13.84 -1.66
C VAL A 51 -1.43 13.07 -2.69
N ARG A 52 -1.21 13.35 -3.97
CA ARG A 52 -1.83 12.61 -5.08
C ARG A 52 -0.77 12.24 -6.12
N LEU A 53 -0.84 11.01 -6.60
CA LEU A 53 -0.03 10.52 -7.71
C LEU A 53 -0.77 10.71 -9.03
N GLY A 54 -0.17 11.45 -9.95
CA GLY A 54 -0.59 11.57 -11.34
C GLY A 54 0.16 10.56 -12.21
N ASN A 55 0.74 11.04 -13.30
CA ASN A 55 1.48 10.17 -14.23
C ASN A 55 2.66 9.46 -13.54
N TRP A 56 2.81 8.16 -13.81
CA TRP A 56 3.92 7.35 -13.35
C TRP A 56 4.55 6.62 -14.53
N SER A 57 5.88 6.60 -14.61
CA SER A 57 6.58 5.81 -15.62
C SER A 57 7.94 5.31 -15.13
N CYS A 58 8.34 4.16 -15.66
CA CYS A 58 9.73 3.71 -15.63
C CYS A 58 10.40 4.20 -16.92
N ALA A 59 11.26 5.22 -16.84
CA ALA A 59 11.94 5.79 -18.00
C ALA A 59 12.87 4.77 -18.69
N ASP A 60 13.34 3.76 -17.94
CA ASP A 60 14.16 2.65 -18.47
C ASP A 60 13.31 1.44 -18.93
N GLY A 61 12.06 1.65 -19.36
CA GLY A 61 11.11 0.58 -19.68
C GLY A 61 11.58 -0.41 -20.76
N SER A 62 12.49 0.01 -21.64
CA SER A 62 13.11 -0.84 -22.68
C SER A 62 14.25 -1.71 -22.17
N ARG A 63 14.74 -1.49 -20.94
CA ARG A 63 15.86 -2.25 -20.37
C ARG A 63 15.36 -3.63 -19.90
N PRO A 64 15.95 -4.74 -20.37
CA PRO A 64 15.50 -6.09 -20.03
C PRO A 64 15.46 -6.32 -18.52
N ALA A 65 14.42 -7.02 -18.04
CA ALA A 65 14.17 -7.27 -16.61
C ALA A 65 15.36 -7.91 -15.87
N HIS A 66 16.22 -8.64 -16.58
CA HIS A 66 17.36 -9.39 -16.06
C HIS A 66 18.64 -8.56 -15.86
N ARG A 67 18.69 -7.29 -16.30
CA ARG A 67 19.83 -6.43 -15.95
C ARG A 67 19.67 -5.89 -14.54
N LEU A 68 20.58 -6.31 -13.66
CA LEU A 68 20.71 -5.81 -12.29
C LEU A 68 21.09 -4.32 -12.29
N GLY A 69 20.56 -3.57 -11.32
CA GLY A 69 20.83 -2.15 -11.11
C GLY A 69 19.57 -1.30 -10.97
N PRO A 70 19.68 -0.08 -10.39
CA PRO A 70 18.55 0.82 -10.25
C PRO A 70 18.01 1.24 -11.62
N ARG A 71 16.69 1.45 -11.68
CA ARG A 71 15.97 2.03 -12.82
C ARG A 71 15.55 3.45 -12.50
N ASN A 72 15.50 4.29 -13.52
CA ASN A 72 14.96 5.64 -13.41
C ASN A 72 13.44 5.60 -13.50
N TYR A 73 12.80 6.11 -12.46
CA TYR A 73 11.37 6.31 -12.39
C TYR A 73 11.05 7.79 -12.42
N GLN A 74 9.89 8.13 -12.97
CA GLN A 74 9.35 9.47 -12.98
C GLN A 74 7.90 9.45 -12.47
N ALA A 75 7.57 10.41 -11.62
CA ALA A 75 6.24 10.62 -11.11
C ALA A 75 5.82 12.09 -11.25
N THR A 76 4.55 12.33 -11.53
CA THR A 76 3.91 13.63 -11.26
C THR A 76 3.22 13.53 -9.92
N LEU A 77 3.65 14.32 -8.95
CA LEU A 77 3.03 14.42 -7.63
C LEU A 77 2.33 15.75 -7.48
N ALA A 78 1.11 15.73 -6.96
CA ALA A 78 0.46 16.90 -6.38
C ALA A 78 0.58 16.83 -4.86
N ILE A 79 1.07 17.90 -4.24
CA ILE A 79 1.23 18.04 -2.79
C ILE A 79 0.57 19.36 -2.39
N GLY A 80 -0.60 19.28 -1.76
CA GLY A 80 -1.50 20.43 -1.58
C GLY A 80 -1.88 21.03 -2.94
N ASP A 81 -1.56 22.32 -3.12
CA ASP A 81 -1.81 23.07 -4.36
C ASP A 81 -0.64 23.03 -5.34
N ARG A 82 0.48 22.39 -4.99
CA ARG A 82 1.68 22.33 -5.83
C ARG A 82 1.71 21.04 -6.62
N ILE A 83 1.89 21.15 -7.93
CA ILE A 83 2.13 20.00 -8.81
C ILE A 83 3.59 20.02 -9.25
N CYS A 84 4.25 18.88 -9.22
CA CYS A 84 5.63 18.75 -9.64
C CYS A 84 5.89 17.40 -10.30
N THR A 85 6.83 17.39 -11.23
CA THR A 85 7.45 16.16 -11.71
C THR A 85 8.71 15.88 -10.89
N THR A 86 8.92 14.62 -10.53
CA THR A 86 10.07 14.15 -9.75
C THR A 86 10.59 12.85 -10.34
N THR A 87 11.89 12.60 -10.15
CA THR A 87 12.57 11.42 -10.67
C THR A 87 13.41 10.77 -9.57
N ALA A 88 13.53 9.44 -9.60
CA ALA A 88 14.40 8.71 -8.68
C ALA A 88 14.98 7.47 -9.37
N ALA A 89 16.26 7.22 -9.13
CA ALA A 89 16.91 5.97 -9.49
C ALA A 89 16.75 4.98 -8.32
N ALA A 90 16.02 3.88 -8.51
CA ALA A 90 15.71 2.95 -7.43
C ALA A 90 15.66 1.50 -7.93
N PRO A 91 15.81 0.50 -7.03
CA PRO A 91 15.69 -0.92 -7.40
C PRO A 91 14.26 -1.34 -7.76
N GLY A 92 13.25 -0.53 -7.46
CA GLY A 92 11.85 -0.84 -7.74
C GLY A 92 10.93 0.36 -7.55
N PRO A 93 9.66 0.24 -7.99
CA PRO A 93 8.72 1.35 -8.02
C PRO A 93 8.37 1.90 -6.64
N VAL A 94 8.20 1.03 -5.63
CA VAL A 94 7.90 1.45 -4.26
C VAL A 94 9.07 2.24 -3.67
N ALA A 95 10.30 1.75 -3.82
CA ALA A 95 11.50 2.43 -3.35
C ALA A 95 11.73 3.79 -4.05
N ALA A 96 11.40 3.89 -5.35
CA ALA A 96 11.43 5.16 -6.06
C ALA A 96 10.40 6.15 -5.50
N LEU A 97 9.15 5.72 -5.33
CA LEU A 97 8.10 6.62 -4.85
C LEU A 97 8.37 7.09 -3.41
N THR A 98 8.82 6.20 -2.51
CA THR A 98 9.16 6.61 -1.14
C THR A 98 10.34 7.58 -1.11
N SER A 99 11.37 7.39 -1.95
CA SER A 99 12.47 8.35 -2.10
C SER A 99 11.97 9.71 -2.61
N MET A 100 11.12 9.71 -3.64
CA MET A 100 10.54 10.93 -4.19
C MET A 100 9.68 11.71 -3.17
N LEU A 101 8.97 11.01 -2.29
CA LEU A 101 8.20 11.60 -1.20
C LEU A 101 9.12 12.15 -0.10
N TYR A 102 10.16 11.40 0.26
CA TYR A 102 11.14 11.82 1.25
C TYR A 102 11.86 13.11 0.85
N ASP A 103 12.24 13.26 -0.42
CA ASP A 103 12.84 14.49 -0.95
C ASP A 103 11.90 15.71 -0.84
N ARG A 104 10.60 15.48 -0.61
CA ARG A 104 9.58 16.51 -0.37
C ARG A 104 9.18 16.66 1.09
N GLY A 105 9.94 16.04 2.00
CA GLY A 105 9.71 16.10 3.44
C GLY A 105 8.58 15.20 3.93
N ILE A 106 8.18 14.19 3.14
CA ILE A 106 7.14 13.23 3.49
C ILE A 106 7.80 11.86 3.66
N SER A 107 8.07 11.49 4.92
CA SER A 107 8.67 10.21 5.27
C SER A 107 7.63 9.10 5.29
N VAL A 108 7.92 8.01 4.56
CA VAL A 108 7.17 6.75 4.62
C VAL A 108 8.18 5.61 4.74
N GLU A 109 8.54 5.28 5.97
CA GLU A 109 9.39 4.13 6.29
C GLU A 109 8.53 2.87 6.35
N MET A 110 8.76 1.95 5.42
CA MET A 110 7.92 0.76 5.27
C MET A 110 8.37 -0.36 6.22
N THR A 111 7.46 -0.77 7.10
CA THR A 111 7.69 -1.82 8.11
C THR A 111 7.00 -3.13 7.78
N ALA A 112 6.00 -3.11 6.89
CA ALA A 112 5.38 -4.30 6.34
C ALA A 112 4.90 -4.05 4.90
N PHE A 113 5.00 -5.08 4.06
CA PHE A 113 4.50 -5.09 2.69
C PHE A 113 3.91 -6.46 2.38
N HIS A 114 2.63 -6.49 1.99
CA HIS A 114 1.93 -7.71 1.61
C HIS A 114 1.15 -7.47 0.33
N GLN A 115 1.33 -8.33 -0.67
CA GLN A 115 0.60 -8.25 -1.91
C GLN A 115 -0.12 -9.57 -2.16
N VAL A 116 -1.44 -9.51 -2.33
CA VAL A 116 -2.32 -10.67 -2.50
C VAL A 116 -3.28 -10.42 -3.66
N ARG A 117 -3.82 -11.50 -4.22
CA ARG A 117 -4.86 -11.41 -5.24
C ARG A 117 -6.22 -11.18 -4.60
N ALA A 118 -7.07 -10.48 -5.35
CA ALA A 118 -8.44 -10.14 -5.01
C ALA A 118 -9.27 -10.27 -6.29
N GLY A 119 -9.54 -11.51 -6.70
CA GLY A 119 -10.03 -11.82 -8.05
C GLY A 119 -9.04 -11.37 -9.13
N GLU A 120 -9.54 -10.62 -10.12
CA GLU A 120 -8.73 -10.07 -11.23
C GLU A 120 -7.84 -8.89 -10.80
N ARG A 121 -7.96 -8.43 -9.56
CA ARG A 121 -7.18 -7.30 -9.02
C ARG A 121 -6.10 -7.79 -8.05
N THR A 122 -5.14 -6.91 -7.82
CA THR A 122 -4.09 -7.05 -6.83
C THR A 122 -4.37 -6.10 -5.67
N ALA A 123 -4.46 -6.64 -4.46
CA ALA A 123 -4.51 -5.87 -3.21
C ALA A 123 -3.10 -5.79 -2.62
N THR A 124 -2.63 -4.58 -2.36
CA THR A 124 -1.36 -4.33 -1.68
C THR A 124 -1.63 -3.66 -0.35
N PHE A 125 -1.14 -4.25 0.73
CA PHE A 125 -1.19 -3.72 2.08
C PHE A 125 0.20 -3.30 2.51
N ILE A 126 0.34 -2.09 3.01
CA ILE A 126 1.59 -1.61 3.57
C ILE A 126 1.38 -1.06 4.96
N ARG A 127 2.39 -1.21 5.82
CA ARG A 127 2.48 -0.46 7.07
C ARG A 127 3.66 0.49 6.97
N GLY A 128 3.39 1.79 7.01
CA GLY A 128 4.40 2.83 6.97
C GLY A 128 4.51 3.57 8.30
N SER A 129 5.63 4.26 8.51
CA SER A 129 5.88 5.14 9.65
C SER A 129 6.57 6.42 9.20
N ASP A 130 6.31 7.53 9.89
CA ASP A 130 7.04 8.79 9.79
C ASP A 130 8.08 8.97 10.92
N GLY A 131 8.33 7.90 11.69
CA GLY A 131 9.17 7.89 12.89
C GLY A 131 8.43 8.22 14.20
N LEU A 132 7.21 8.75 14.14
CA LEU A 132 6.37 9.06 15.30
C LEU A 132 5.10 8.21 15.33
N ASN A 133 4.42 8.14 14.19
CA ASN A 133 3.20 7.41 13.96
C ASN A 133 3.45 6.20 13.06
N SER A 134 2.49 5.28 13.04
CA SER A 134 2.53 4.12 12.15
C SER A 134 1.13 3.81 11.64
N GLU A 135 0.97 3.78 10.33
CA GLU A 135 -0.33 3.61 9.68
C GLU A 135 -0.30 2.45 8.71
N TRP A 136 -1.38 1.66 8.73
CA TRP A 136 -1.67 0.74 7.64
C TRP A 136 -2.37 1.48 6.50
N ALA A 137 -2.10 1.03 5.28
CA ALA A 137 -2.84 1.45 4.10
C ALA A 137 -2.94 0.32 3.08
N MET A 138 -3.88 0.47 2.17
CA MET A 138 -4.18 -0.46 1.10
C MET A 138 -4.21 0.25 -0.25
N GLY A 139 -3.80 -0.47 -1.28
CA GLY A 139 -4.07 -0.15 -2.68
C GLY A 139 -4.74 -1.33 -3.36
N LEU A 140 -5.55 -1.04 -4.38
CA LEU A 140 -6.28 -2.06 -5.14
C LEU A 140 -6.32 -1.68 -6.62
N SER A 141 -5.69 -2.48 -7.48
CA SER A 141 -5.63 -2.23 -8.92
C SER A 141 -5.46 -3.53 -9.70
N GLU A 142 -5.83 -3.56 -10.97
CA GLU A 142 -5.55 -4.68 -11.88
C GLU A 142 -4.03 -4.89 -12.06
N ASP A 143 -3.26 -3.79 -12.07
CA ASP A 143 -1.80 -3.83 -12.10
C ASP A 143 -1.19 -3.82 -10.69
N ALA A 144 -0.29 -4.78 -10.43
CA ALA A 144 0.38 -4.91 -9.14
C ALA A 144 1.23 -3.67 -8.79
N THR A 145 1.87 -3.04 -9.76
CA THR A 145 2.66 -1.83 -9.50
C THR A 145 1.75 -0.66 -9.10
N GLN A 146 0.65 -0.44 -9.83
CA GLN A 146 -0.33 0.59 -9.46
C GLN A 146 -0.99 0.34 -8.10
N SER A 147 -1.26 -0.93 -7.78
CA SER A 147 -1.74 -1.31 -6.44
C SER A 147 -0.74 -0.93 -5.35
N ALA A 148 0.56 -1.22 -5.55
CA ALA A 148 1.58 -0.85 -4.58
C ALA A 148 1.81 0.67 -4.47
N LEU A 149 1.82 1.39 -5.59
CA LEU A 149 1.99 2.85 -5.59
C LEU A 149 0.81 3.56 -4.90
N SER A 150 -0.42 3.13 -5.17
CA SER A 150 -1.61 3.67 -4.50
C SER A 150 -1.59 3.40 -2.99
N ALA A 151 -1.12 2.23 -2.56
CA ALA A 151 -0.95 1.92 -1.13
C ALA A 151 0.06 2.88 -0.45
N VAL A 152 1.16 3.22 -1.13
CA VAL A 152 2.15 4.20 -0.63
C VAL A 152 1.55 5.59 -0.48
N ILE A 153 0.78 6.06 -1.48
CA ILE A 153 0.12 7.37 -1.41
C ILE A 153 -0.93 7.40 -0.30
N ALA A 154 -1.74 6.34 -0.19
CA ALA A 154 -2.71 6.19 0.88
C ALA A 154 -2.04 6.24 2.26
N CYS A 155 -0.92 5.53 2.45
CA CYS A 155 -0.15 5.53 3.69
C CYS A 155 0.41 6.91 4.02
N ALA A 156 1.01 7.59 3.03
CA ALA A 156 1.52 8.96 3.21
C ALA A 156 0.40 9.90 3.68
N ASN A 157 -0.78 9.85 3.05
CA ASN A 157 -1.91 10.67 3.45
C ASN A 157 -2.43 10.35 4.85
N ARG A 158 -2.50 9.06 5.22
CA ARG A 158 -2.91 8.64 6.57
C ARG A 158 -1.93 9.10 7.64
N LEU A 159 -0.61 8.99 7.39
CA LEU A 159 0.41 9.49 8.31
C LEU A 159 0.28 11.00 8.52
N LEU A 160 0.09 11.77 7.45
CA LEU A 160 -0.08 13.23 7.53
C LEU A 160 -1.33 13.67 8.32
N VAL A 161 -2.36 12.81 8.43
CA VAL A 161 -3.54 13.07 9.26
C VAL A 161 -3.30 12.70 10.72
N ALA A 162 -2.40 11.75 10.99
CA ALA A 162 -2.02 11.32 12.33
C ALA A 162 -0.94 12.21 12.99
N SER A 163 -0.24 13.05 12.20
CA SER A 163 0.80 13.98 12.66
C SER A 163 0.27 15.23 13.37
#